data_AF-A0A661JSP3-F1
#
_entry.id   AF-A0A661JSP3-F1
#
_cell.length_a   1.000
_cell.length_b   1.000
_cell.length_c   1.000
_cell.angle_alpha   90.00
_cell.angle_beta   90.00
_cell.angle_gamma   90.00
#
_symmetry.space_group_name_H-M   'P 1'
#
loop_
_entity.id
_entity.type
_entity.pdbx_description
1 polymer ?
#
loop_
_entity_poly.entity_id
_entity_poly.type
_entity_poly.pdbx_seq_one_letter_code
_entity_poly.pdbx_strand_id
1 'polypeptide(L)'
;FWANVSERLWGLVKEIRDLLTSRGQEFAEYKKEQLGQVPQFGSQDLLFLLALRSLNRYIPLLHHITESGNIHPYDVYGLLRQLIGELSSFSSNYDALGSSSEEPEVPPYDHQDLWPCFRVARERIVRLLNEITTGPEYVIDLLFDGTYYSADLEERIFKGVNRYYLVLESSLDKKEIISMVEQTAKIGSREQLPFLIARALPGLEARNLPVPPPELPRRPNATYFELDTHSDHWLRIREGLNIGIFFETPLPDLKAQLMVVYERR
;
A
#
# COMPACT_ATOMS: atom_id res chain seq x y z
N PHE A 1 -4.75 26.16 -31.98
CA PHE A 1 -3.46 26.12 -31.26
C PHE A 1 -3.05 24.66 -31.11
N TRP A 2 -1.89 24.27 -31.64
CA TRP A 2 -1.36 22.91 -31.48
C TRP A 2 -0.56 22.82 -30.17
N ALA A 3 -0.61 21.70 -29.45
CA ALA A 3 0.03 21.55 -28.13
C ALA A 3 1.56 21.74 -28.15
N ASN A 4 2.20 21.47 -29.28
CA ASN A 4 3.63 21.70 -29.54
C ASN A 4 4.06 23.17 -29.34
N VAL A 5 3.16 24.15 -29.54
CA VAL A 5 3.52 25.58 -29.58
C VAL A 5 3.98 26.12 -28.22
N SER A 6 3.60 25.46 -27.12
CA SER A 6 4.07 25.79 -25.77
C SER A 6 5.02 24.71 -25.27
N GLU A 7 6.32 24.98 -25.35
CA GLU A 7 7.40 24.08 -24.91
C GLU A 7 7.21 23.67 -23.43
N ARG A 8 6.74 24.60 -22.60
CA ARG A 8 6.47 24.35 -21.18
C ARG A 8 5.31 23.38 -20.95
N LEU A 9 4.20 23.56 -21.67
CA LEU A 9 3.04 22.66 -21.57
C LEU A 9 3.41 21.26 -22.05
N TRP A 10 4.14 21.18 -23.16
CA TRP A 10 4.57 19.91 -23.73
C TRP A 10 5.61 19.20 -22.86
N GLY A 11 6.50 19.96 -22.22
CA GLY A 11 7.42 19.44 -21.21
C GLY A 11 6.68 18.76 -20.05
N LEU A 12 5.59 19.35 -19.56
CA LEU A 12 4.75 18.74 -18.52
C LEU A 12 4.09 17.44 -18.97
N VAL A 13 3.60 17.37 -20.22
CA VAL A 13 3.01 16.13 -20.76
C VAL A 13 4.06 15.02 -20.90
N LYS A 14 5.26 15.36 -21.36
CA LYS A 14 6.40 14.43 -21.42
C LYS A 14 6.82 13.95 -20.03
N GLU A 15 6.84 14.84 -19.05
CA GLU A 15 7.12 14.48 -17.66
C GLU A 15 6.10 13.47 -17.13
N ILE A 16 4.80 13.71 -17.36
CA ILE A 16 3.73 12.76 -16.98
C ILE A 16 3.94 11.40 -17.66
N ARG A 17 4.23 11.39 -18.96
CA ARG A 17 4.53 10.17 -19.71
C ARG A 17 5.70 9.40 -19.10
N ASP A 18 6.79 10.09 -18.78
CA ASP A 18 8.01 9.48 -18.25
C ASP A 18 7.75 8.91 -16.86
N LEU A 19 7.02 9.63 -16.01
CA LEU A 19 6.58 9.15 -14.70
C LEU A 19 5.71 7.89 -14.79
N LEU A 20 4.70 7.90 -15.66
CA LEU A 20 3.84 6.73 -15.89
C LEU A 20 4.64 5.54 -16.41
N THR A 21 5.59 5.79 -17.33
CA THR A 21 6.45 4.74 -17.90
C THR A 21 7.32 4.11 -16.81
N SER A 22 7.97 4.92 -15.97
CA SER A 22 8.77 4.44 -14.84
C SER A 22 7.93 3.58 -13.89
N ARG A 23 6.77 4.08 -13.46
CA ARG A 23 5.87 3.32 -12.57
C ARG A 23 5.34 2.04 -13.21
N GLY A 24 5.05 2.08 -14.51
CA GLY A 24 4.63 0.89 -15.26
C GLY A 24 5.71 -0.20 -15.32
N GLN A 25 6.98 0.20 -15.46
CA GLN A 25 8.12 -0.71 -15.42
C GLN A 25 8.28 -1.35 -14.03
N GLU A 26 8.22 -0.56 -12.96
CA GLU A 26 8.27 -1.06 -11.57
C GLU A 26 7.20 -2.15 -11.33
N PHE A 27 5.95 -1.92 -11.74
CA PHE A 27 4.89 -2.92 -11.59
C PHE A 27 5.03 -4.13 -12.51
N ALA A 28 5.62 -3.96 -13.70
CA ALA A 28 5.89 -5.07 -14.60
C ALA A 28 6.99 -6.00 -14.06
N GLU A 29 7.99 -5.44 -13.39
CA GLU A 29 9.04 -6.21 -12.69
C GLU A 29 8.45 -7.00 -11.52
N TYR A 30 7.65 -6.34 -10.67
CA TYR A 30 6.91 -7.00 -9.58
C TYR A 30 6.07 -8.19 -10.09
N LYS A 31 5.34 -7.99 -11.18
CA LYS A 31 4.54 -9.04 -11.85
C LYS A 31 5.40 -10.25 -12.23
N LYS A 32 6.61 -10.03 -12.76
CA LYS A 32 7.50 -11.10 -13.23
C LYS A 32 8.01 -11.97 -12.08
N GLU A 33 8.26 -11.36 -10.92
CA GLU A 33 8.70 -12.06 -9.71
C GLU A 33 7.57 -12.90 -9.09
N GLN A 34 6.34 -12.38 -9.06
CA GLN A 34 5.16 -13.04 -8.49
C GLN A 34 4.61 -14.19 -9.37
N LEU A 35 4.47 -14.01 -10.69
CA LEU A 35 3.87 -15.03 -11.57
C LEU A 35 4.75 -16.26 -11.85
N GLY A 36 6.05 -16.19 -11.53
CA GLY A 36 6.95 -17.35 -11.66
C GLY A 36 6.74 -18.41 -10.57
N GLN A 37 6.02 -18.07 -9.49
CA GLN A 37 5.77 -18.95 -8.35
C GLN A 37 4.30 -18.82 -7.93
N VAL A 38 3.41 -19.73 -8.34
CA VAL A 38 2.00 -19.67 -7.91
C VAL A 38 1.55 -21.04 -7.38
N PRO A 39 0.97 -21.07 -6.17
CA PRO A 39 -0.48 -21.33 -6.09
C PRO A 39 -1.34 -20.31 -5.31
N GLN A 40 -0.82 -19.25 -4.69
CA GLN A 40 -1.65 -18.32 -3.90
C GLN A 40 -1.66 -16.91 -4.50
N PHE A 41 -2.65 -16.65 -5.35
CA PHE A 41 -2.95 -15.32 -5.90
C PHE A 41 -3.73 -14.51 -4.86
N GLY A 42 -3.11 -13.50 -4.26
CA GLY A 42 -3.72 -12.65 -3.25
C GLY A 42 -4.59 -11.53 -3.83
N SER A 43 -5.41 -10.89 -2.97
CA SER A 43 -6.18 -9.70 -3.34
C SER A 43 -5.31 -8.50 -3.74
N GLN A 44 -4.08 -8.44 -3.23
CA GLN A 44 -3.11 -7.39 -3.55
C GLN A 44 -2.47 -7.58 -4.93
N ASP A 45 -2.21 -8.83 -5.35
CA ASP A 45 -1.75 -9.13 -6.71
C ASP A 45 -2.77 -8.66 -7.77
N LEU A 46 -4.07 -8.81 -7.44
CA LEU A 46 -5.13 -8.29 -8.29
C LEU A 46 -5.11 -6.75 -8.36
N LEU A 47 -4.90 -6.05 -7.24
CA LEU A 47 -4.75 -4.58 -7.23
C LEU A 47 -3.56 -4.13 -8.08
N PHE A 48 -2.39 -4.78 -7.94
CA PHE A 48 -1.22 -4.48 -8.76
C PHE A 48 -1.46 -4.74 -10.25
N LEU A 49 -2.13 -5.84 -10.60
CA LEU A 49 -2.47 -6.13 -12.00
C LEU A 49 -3.47 -5.12 -12.57
N LEU A 50 -4.45 -4.67 -11.78
CA LEU A 50 -5.39 -3.63 -12.18
C LEU A 50 -4.67 -2.30 -12.39
N ALA A 51 -3.79 -1.91 -11.47
CA ALA A 51 -2.97 -0.71 -11.62
C ALA A 51 -2.07 -0.78 -12.87
N LEU A 52 -1.35 -1.89 -13.05
CA LEU A 52 -0.50 -2.10 -14.23
C LEU A 52 -1.32 -2.08 -15.53
N ARG A 53 -2.52 -2.70 -15.55
CA ARG A 53 -3.43 -2.63 -16.70
C ARG A 53 -3.83 -1.19 -17.01
N SER A 54 -4.16 -0.40 -15.99
CA SER A 54 -4.48 1.02 -16.16
C SER A 54 -3.29 1.79 -16.73
N LEU A 55 -2.10 1.63 -16.18
CA LEU A 55 -0.88 2.27 -16.71
C LEU A 55 -0.59 1.87 -18.16
N ASN A 56 -0.67 0.59 -18.48
CA ASN A 56 -0.43 0.07 -19.83
C ASN A 56 -1.44 0.58 -20.88
N ARG A 57 -2.60 1.09 -20.47
CA ARG A 57 -3.54 1.77 -21.37
C ARG A 57 -3.03 3.16 -21.79
N TYR A 58 -2.50 3.93 -20.84
CA TYR A 58 -2.12 5.33 -21.08
C TYR A 58 -0.68 5.49 -21.55
N ILE A 59 0.26 4.65 -21.11
CA ILE A 59 1.69 4.76 -21.49
C ILE A 59 1.86 4.79 -23.02
N PRO A 60 1.36 3.81 -23.81
CA PRO A 60 1.59 3.81 -25.26
C PRO A 60 0.96 5.01 -25.96
N LEU A 61 -0.22 5.43 -25.51
CA LEU A 61 -0.92 6.59 -26.07
C LEU A 61 -0.16 7.89 -25.78
N LEU A 62 0.37 8.05 -24.56
CA LEU A 62 1.19 9.21 -24.20
C LEU A 62 2.52 9.24 -24.99
N HIS A 63 3.16 8.10 -25.25
CA HIS A 63 4.30 8.02 -26.17
C HIS A 63 3.89 8.47 -27.58
N HIS A 64 2.81 7.91 -28.14
CA HIS A 64 2.34 8.26 -29.47
C HIS A 64 2.05 9.76 -29.66
N ILE A 65 1.35 10.39 -28.70
CA ILE A 65 1.07 11.84 -28.80
C ILE A 65 2.34 12.66 -28.63
N THR A 66 3.27 12.24 -27.75
CA THR A 66 4.51 12.99 -27.48
C THR A 66 5.55 12.89 -28.57
N GLU A 67 5.54 11.81 -29.36
CA GLU A 67 6.37 11.61 -30.54
C GLU A 67 5.91 12.44 -31.74
N SER A 68 4.60 12.48 -31.98
CA SER A 68 4.02 13.15 -33.16
C SER A 68 3.85 14.67 -32.98
N GLY A 69 3.58 15.15 -31.77
CA GLY A 69 3.49 16.59 -31.44
C GLY A 69 2.27 17.33 -32.02
N ASN A 70 1.46 16.69 -32.86
CA ASN A 70 0.37 17.30 -33.62
C ASN A 70 -1.00 16.98 -33.03
N ILE A 71 -1.19 17.29 -31.75
CA ILE A 71 -2.47 17.10 -31.05
C ILE A 71 -2.98 18.41 -30.46
N HIS A 72 -4.30 18.57 -30.42
CA HIS A 72 -4.91 19.73 -29.79
C HIS A 72 -4.84 19.60 -28.25
N PRO A 73 -4.53 20.67 -27.49
CA PRO A 73 -4.43 20.58 -26.03
C PRO A 73 -5.72 20.10 -25.34
N TYR A 74 -6.89 20.35 -25.95
CA TYR A 74 -8.18 19.85 -25.46
C TYR A 74 -8.19 18.32 -25.33
N ASP A 75 -7.70 17.62 -26.34
CA ASP A 75 -7.69 16.14 -26.36
C ASP A 75 -6.70 15.59 -25.34
N VAL A 76 -5.53 16.23 -25.22
CA VAL A 76 -4.53 15.88 -24.20
C VAL A 76 -5.12 16.08 -22.81
N TYR A 77 -5.80 17.20 -22.58
CA TYR A 77 -6.42 17.46 -21.27
C TYR A 77 -7.52 16.46 -20.92
N GLY A 78 -8.37 16.11 -21.90
CA GLY A 78 -9.37 15.06 -21.74
C GLY A 78 -8.74 13.71 -21.35
N LEU A 79 -7.62 13.35 -22.00
CA LEU A 79 -6.86 12.15 -21.66
C LEU A 79 -6.31 12.19 -20.23
N LEU A 80 -5.76 13.33 -19.79
CA LEU A 80 -5.25 13.49 -18.42
C LEU A 80 -6.38 13.38 -17.38
N ARG A 81 -7.57 13.94 -17.64
CA ARG A 81 -8.73 13.78 -16.76
C ARG A 81 -9.20 12.32 -16.69
N GLN A 82 -9.20 11.62 -17.82
CA GLN A 82 -9.55 10.20 -17.86
C GLN A 82 -8.57 9.36 -17.02
N LEU A 83 -7.26 9.64 -17.17
CA LEU A 83 -6.24 9.02 -16.34
C LEU A 83 -6.49 9.28 -14.85
N ILE A 84 -6.76 10.53 -14.45
CA ILE A 84 -7.06 10.88 -13.05
C ILE A 84 -8.23 10.05 -12.51
N GLY A 85 -9.35 9.99 -13.22
CA GLY A 85 -10.49 9.20 -12.78
C GLY A 85 -10.20 7.71 -12.64
N GLU A 86 -9.36 7.16 -13.53
CA GLU A 86 -8.93 5.76 -13.43
C GLU A 86 -7.99 5.54 -12.24
N LEU A 87 -7.03 6.44 -12.00
CA LEU A 87 -6.11 6.34 -10.86
C LEU A 87 -6.82 6.56 -9.52
N SER A 88 -7.88 7.37 -9.47
CA SER A 88 -8.69 7.55 -8.25
C SER A 88 -9.34 6.26 -7.75
N SER A 89 -9.49 5.23 -8.61
CA SER A 89 -9.99 3.91 -8.19
C SER A 89 -9.07 3.21 -7.17
N PHE A 90 -7.82 3.66 -7.06
CA PHE A 90 -6.82 3.15 -6.13
C PHE A 90 -6.60 4.07 -4.92
N SER A 91 -7.34 5.18 -4.84
CA SER A 91 -7.27 6.14 -3.73
C SER A 91 -8.49 6.00 -2.81
N SER A 92 -8.28 6.18 -1.51
CA SER A 92 -9.39 6.33 -0.55
C SER A 92 -9.89 7.77 -0.42
N ASN A 93 -9.14 8.74 -0.92
CA ASN A 93 -9.34 10.16 -0.63
C ASN A 93 -9.86 10.95 -1.84
N TYR A 94 -9.68 10.42 -3.05
CA TYR A 94 -10.05 11.09 -4.29
C TYR A 94 -11.19 10.38 -5.02
N ASP A 95 -12.13 11.17 -5.53
CA ASP A 95 -13.18 10.68 -6.42
C ASP A 95 -12.76 10.66 -7.90
N ALA A 96 -13.66 10.24 -8.79
CA ALA A 96 -13.41 10.15 -10.23
C ALA A 96 -13.11 11.49 -10.93
N LEU A 97 -13.42 12.64 -10.30
CA LEU A 97 -13.11 13.97 -10.81
C LEU A 97 -11.80 14.51 -10.21
N GLY A 98 -11.14 13.71 -9.38
CA GLY A 98 -9.94 14.09 -8.64
C GLY A 98 -10.25 15.14 -7.59
N SER A 99 -11.40 15.07 -6.91
CA SER A 99 -11.73 15.92 -5.76
C SER A 99 -11.55 15.14 -4.45
N SER A 100 -11.23 15.84 -3.35
CA SER A 100 -11.17 15.31 -1.98
C SER A 100 -11.81 16.28 -0.99
N SER A 101 -11.81 15.92 0.30
CA SER A 101 -12.26 16.83 1.37
C SER A 101 -11.44 18.11 1.50
N GLU A 102 -10.17 18.09 1.06
CA GLU A 102 -9.23 19.21 1.21
C GLU A 102 -8.96 19.95 -0.10
N GLU A 103 -9.20 19.29 -1.24
CA GLU A 103 -8.86 19.82 -2.57
C GLU A 103 -10.05 19.68 -3.52
N PRO A 104 -10.39 20.75 -4.27
CA PRO A 104 -11.46 20.68 -5.26
C PRO A 104 -11.10 19.75 -6.42
N GLU A 105 -12.10 19.48 -7.27
CA GLU A 105 -11.89 18.79 -8.55
C GLU A 105 -10.89 19.52 -9.45
N VAL A 106 -10.35 18.80 -10.43
CA VAL A 106 -9.40 19.38 -11.39
C VAL A 106 -10.13 20.44 -12.24
N PRO A 107 -9.57 21.66 -12.43
CA PRO A 107 -10.23 22.76 -13.11
C PRO A 107 -10.75 22.42 -14.52
N PRO A 108 -11.78 23.11 -15.05
CA PRO A 108 -12.19 22.93 -16.44
C PRO A 108 -11.09 23.36 -17.41
N TYR A 109 -11.17 22.87 -18.65
CA TYR A 109 -10.29 23.32 -19.74
C TYR A 109 -10.58 24.77 -20.08
N ASP A 110 -9.54 25.62 -20.09
CA ASP A 110 -9.59 26.97 -20.60
C ASP A 110 -8.58 27.12 -21.75
N HIS A 111 -9.08 27.33 -22.97
CA HIS A 111 -8.22 27.47 -24.15
C HIS A 111 -7.37 28.75 -24.10
N GLN A 112 -7.83 29.76 -23.37
CA GLN A 112 -7.16 31.05 -23.26
C GLN A 112 -6.07 31.03 -22.18
N ASP A 113 -6.20 30.16 -21.18
CA ASP A 113 -5.19 29.93 -20.14
C ASP A 113 -5.05 28.43 -19.79
N LEU A 114 -4.20 27.74 -20.57
CA LEU A 114 -4.01 26.29 -20.44
C LEU A 114 -3.20 25.88 -19.20
N TRP A 115 -2.39 26.77 -18.64
CA TRP A 115 -1.41 26.37 -17.63
C TRP A 115 -2.04 25.93 -16.30
N PRO A 116 -3.03 26.64 -15.72
CA PRO A 116 -3.61 26.28 -14.43
C PRO A 116 -4.22 24.87 -14.41
N CYS A 117 -5.02 24.51 -15.42
CA CYS A 117 -5.70 23.22 -15.45
C CYS A 117 -4.71 22.05 -15.66
N PHE A 118 -3.74 22.20 -16.56
CA PHE A 118 -2.70 21.18 -16.77
C PHE A 118 -1.78 21.00 -15.57
N ARG A 119 -1.42 22.09 -14.89
CA ARG A 119 -0.59 22.04 -13.68
C ARG A 119 -1.29 21.25 -12.58
N VAL A 120 -2.55 21.55 -12.29
CA VAL A 120 -3.33 20.84 -11.26
C VAL A 120 -3.54 19.38 -11.65
N ALA A 121 -3.79 19.10 -12.94
CA ALA A 121 -3.90 17.72 -13.43
C ALA A 121 -2.60 16.93 -13.20
N ARG A 122 -1.42 17.50 -13.52
CA ARG A 122 -0.12 16.89 -13.23
C ARG A 122 0.03 16.60 -11.74
N GLU A 123 -0.18 17.61 -10.89
CA GLU A 123 -0.04 17.48 -9.43
C GLU A 123 -0.94 16.36 -8.90
N ARG A 124 -2.17 16.24 -9.42
CA ARG A 124 -3.11 15.16 -9.06
C ARG A 124 -2.63 13.79 -9.51
N ILE A 125 -2.19 13.66 -10.78
CA ILE A 125 -1.66 12.40 -11.32
C ILE A 125 -0.46 11.92 -10.51
N VAL A 126 0.49 12.82 -10.21
CA VAL A 126 1.68 12.50 -9.40
C VAL A 126 1.27 11.96 -8.02
N ARG A 127 0.33 12.62 -7.36
CA ARG A 127 -0.15 12.21 -6.03
C ARG A 127 -0.83 10.84 -6.09
N LEU A 128 -1.79 10.67 -7.00
CA LEU A 128 -2.50 9.41 -7.18
C LEU A 128 -1.56 8.25 -7.55
N LEU A 129 -0.58 8.48 -8.42
CA LEU A 129 0.42 7.45 -8.77
C LEU A 129 1.24 7.01 -7.57
N ASN A 130 1.59 7.93 -6.67
CA ASN A 130 2.32 7.59 -5.46
C ASN A 130 1.45 6.78 -4.48
N GLU A 131 0.15 7.08 -4.37
CA GLU A 131 -0.78 6.33 -3.52
C GLU A 131 -0.91 4.86 -3.93
N ILE A 132 -0.85 4.53 -5.23
CA ILE A 132 -0.91 3.13 -5.72
C ILE A 132 0.22 2.27 -5.15
N THR A 133 1.38 2.86 -4.87
CA THR A 133 2.57 2.17 -4.35
C THR A 133 2.64 2.13 -2.81
N THR A 134 1.66 2.72 -2.13
CA THR A 134 1.69 2.96 -0.67
C THR A 134 0.89 1.88 0.05
N GLY A 135 1.29 0.61 -0.11
CA GLY A 135 0.70 -0.53 0.58
C GLY A 135 1.78 -1.39 1.23
N PRO A 136 1.43 -2.23 2.22
CA PRO A 136 2.36 -3.21 2.76
C PRO A 136 2.77 -4.19 1.66
N GLU A 137 4.06 -4.53 1.57
CA GLU A 137 4.62 -5.50 0.63
C GLU A 137 4.01 -6.89 0.81
N TYR A 138 3.75 -7.26 2.06
CA TYR A 138 3.12 -8.52 2.44
C TYR A 138 2.01 -8.26 3.46
N VAL A 139 0.88 -8.94 3.27
CA VAL A 139 -0.21 -9.03 4.26
C VAL A 139 -0.47 -10.51 4.53
N ILE A 140 -0.30 -10.91 5.78
CA ILE A 140 -0.34 -12.31 6.17
C ILE A 140 -1.38 -12.45 7.27
N ASP A 141 -2.43 -13.23 7.01
CA ASP A 141 -3.47 -13.51 7.99
C ASP A 141 -2.95 -14.50 9.04
N LEU A 142 -3.06 -14.13 10.31
CA LEU A 142 -2.80 -15.03 11.43
C LEU A 142 -4.10 -15.76 11.74
N LEU A 143 -4.14 -17.06 11.45
CA LEU A 143 -5.32 -17.89 11.60
C LEU A 143 -5.40 -18.45 13.02
N PHE A 144 -6.60 -18.47 13.58
CA PHE A 144 -6.85 -19.04 14.90
C PHE A 144 -6.89 -20.57 14.82
N ASP A 145 -5.99 -21.25 15.56
CA ASP A 145 -5.91 -22.71 15.61
C ASP A 145 -6.66 -23.34 16.80
N GLY A 146 -7.41 -22.52 17.55
CA GLY A 146 -8.07 -22.91 18.80
C GLY A 146 -7.32 -22.44 20.06
N THR A 147 -6.03 -22.13 19.94
CA THR A 147 -5.19 -21.61 21.04
C THR A 147 -4.48 -20.32 20.67
N TYR A 148 -3.89 -20.26 19.47
CA TYR A 148 -3.07 -19.17 18.98
C TYR A 148 -3.64 -18.62 17.67
N TYR A 149 -3.44 -17.33 17.44
CA TYR A 149 -3.48 -16.76 16.10
C TYR A 149 -2.08 -16.87 15.53
N SER A 150 -1.88 -17.64 14.44
CA SER A 150 -0.54 -17.88 13.91
C SER A 150 -0.50 -17.99 12.40
N ALA A 151 0.69 -17.76 11.84
CA ALA A 151 0.97 -17.91 10.42
C ALA A 151 2.39 -18.43 10.21
N ASP A 152 2.55 -19.26 9.18
CA ASP A 152 3.86 -19.60 8.65
C ASP A 152 4.33 -18.46 7.74
N LEU A 153 5.63 -18.17 7.77
CA LEU A 153 6.27 -17.05 7.09
C LEU A 153 7.27 -17.58 6.07
N GLU A 154 7.37 -16.93 4.92
CA GLU A 154 8.37 -17.22 3.92
C GLU A 154 9.69 -16.45 4.16
N GLU A 155 10.83 -17.06 3.84
CA GLU A 155 12.15 -16.42 4.00
C GLU A 155 12.26 -15.04 3.31
N ARG A 156 11.54 -14.85 2.19
CA ARG A 156 11.56 -13.60 1.41
C ARG A 156 11.06 -12.39 2.20
N ILE A 157 10.18 -12.60 3.16
CA ILE A 157 9.62 -11.54 4.02
C ILE A 157 10.72 -10.88 4.86
N PHE A 158 11.80 -11.60 5.17
CA PHE A 158 12.91 -11.12 5.98
C PHE A 158 14.08 -10.54 5.17
N LYS A 159 13.96 -10.45 3.85
CA LYS A 159 15.01 -9.89 2.98
C LYS A 159 14.89 -8.36 2.94
N GLY A 160 16.02 -7.68 3.15
CA GLY A 160 16.11 -6.22 3.14
C GLY A 160 15.85 -5.57 4.50
N VAL A 161 15.66 -4.25 4.49
CA VAL A 161 15.32 -3.48 5.69
C VAL A 161 13.80 -3.27 5.67
N ASN A 162 13.10 -4.03 6.49
CA ASN A 162 11.64 -4.04 6.55
C ASN A 162 11.15 -3.61 7.93
N ARG A 163 9.99 -2.97 7.98
CA ARG A 163 9.22 -2.73 9.19
C ARG A 163 8.04 -3.70 9.24
N TYR A 164 7.72 -4.18 10.42
CA TYR A 164 6.72 -5.22 10.64
C TYR A 164 5.65 -4.70 11.57
N TYR A 165 4.42 -4.79 11.11
CA TYR A 165 3.26 -4.25 11.80
C TYR A 165 2.25 -5.35 12.08
N LEU A 166 1.86 -5.47 13.34
CA LEU A 166 0.72 -6.29 13.74
C LEU A 166 -0.54 -5.42 13.67
N VAL A 167 -1.52 -5.86 12.89
CA VAL A 167 -2.80 -5.18 12.73
C VAL A 167 -3.90 -6.07 13.29
N LEU A 168 -4.62 -5.55 14.29
CA LEU A 168 -5.69 -6.25 14.98
C LEU A 168 -7.01 -5.52 14.72
N GLU A 169 -7.98 -6.22 14.15
CA GLU A 169 -9.31 -5.70 13.84
C GLU A 169 -10.36 -6.52 14.59
N SER A 170 -11.16 -5.87 15.44
CA SER A 170 -12.23 -6.47 16.24
C SER A 170 -13.28 -5.40 16.59
N SER A 171 -14.46 -5.83 17.03
CA SER A 171 -15.53 -4.95 17.52
C SER A 171 -15.26 -4.32 18.89
N LEU A 172 -14.22 -4.76 19.60
CA LEU A 172 -13.82 -4.18 20.89
C LEU A 172 -13.28 -2.74 20.76
N ASP A 173 -13.30 -2.00 21.88
CA ASP A 173 -12.70 -0.67 21.92
C ASP A 173 -11.18 -0.76 21.72
N LYS A 174 -10.60 0.18 20.96
CA LYS A 174 -9.16 0.18 20.67
C LYS A 174 -8.31 0.19 21.93
N LYS A 175 -8.73 0.87 23.00
CA LYS A 175 -8.00 0.91 24.28
C LYS A 175 -7.97 -0.46 24.95
N GLU A 176 -9.03 -1.24 24.81
CA GLU A 176 -9.09 -2.60 25.34
C GLU A 176 -8.10 -3.50 24.60
N ILE A 177 -8.08 -3.46 23.26
CA ILE A 177 -7.10 -4.20 22.46
C ILE A 177 -5.66 -3.81 22.82
N ILE A 178 -5.38 -2.51 22.95
CA ILE A 178 -4.05 -2.01 23.38
C ILE A 178 -3.67 -2.59 24.74
N SER A 179 -4.57 -2.49 25.72
CA SER A 179 -4.32 -3.01 27.07
C SER A 179 -4.07 -4.51 27.07
N MET A 180 -4.81 -5.29 26.28
CA MET A 180 -4.58 -6.73 26.18
C MET A 180 -3.23 -7.05 25.54
N VAL A 181 -2.85 -6.36 24.47
CA VAL A 181 -1.56 -6.59 23.80
C VAL A 181 -0.39 -6.26 24.72
N GLU A 182 -0.47 -5.15 25.46
CA GLU A 182 0.61 -4.71 26.34
C GLU A 182 0.74 -5.54 27.62
N GLN A 183 -0.37 -6.08 28.16
CA GLN A 183 -0.37 -6.71 29.48
C GLN A 183 -0.44 -8.23 29.44
N THR A 184 -1.29 -8.81 28.60
CA THR A 184 -1.65 -10.24 28.67
C THR A 184 -1.23 -11.02 27.44
N ALA A 185 -1.15 -10.38 26.27
CA ALA A 185 -0.80 -11.07 25.05
C ALA A 185 0.66 -11.55 25.07
N LYS A 186 0.89 -12.69 24.42
CA LYS A 186 2.24 -13.25 24.20
C LYS A 186 2.47 -13.40 22.71
N ILE A 187 3.48 -12.73 22.19
CA ILE A 187 3.89 -12.81 20.78
C ILE A 187 5.24 -13.52 20.70
N GLY A 188 5.40 -14.43 19.74
CA GLY A 188 6.64 -15.19 19.57
C GLY A 188 6.53 -16.20 18.45
N SER A 189 7.56 -17.03 18.28
CA SER A 189 7.42 -18.23 17.44
C SER A 189 6.54 -19.27 18.14
N ARG A 190 5.91 -20.15 17.37
CA ARG A 190 5.03 -21.22 17.85
C ARG A 190 5.75 -22.14 18.83
N GLU A 191 7.06 -22.34 18.66
CA GLU A 191 7.90 -23.13 19.56
C GLU A 191 8.15 -22.43 20.90
N GLN A 192 8.20 -21.10 20.91
CA GLN A 192 8.44 -20.31 22.13
C GLN A 192 7.17 -20.10 22.95
N LEU A 193 6.02 -19.94 22.30
CA LEU A 193 4.77 -19.53 22.96
C LEU A 193 4.39 -20.39 24.18
N PRO A 194 4.40 -21.74 24.13
CA PRO A 194 4.06 -22.56 25.30
C PRO A 194 4.95 -22.27 26.50
N PHE A 195 6.24 -22.02 26.28
CA PHE A 195 7.20 -21.69 27.33
C PHE A 195 6.96 -20.30 27.91
N LEU A 196 6.70 -19.30 27.07
CA LEU A 196 6.39 -17.94 27.50
C LEU A 196 5.14 -17.90 28.38
N ILE A 197 4.11 -18.64 27.98
CA ILE A 197 2.83 -18.75 28.70
C ILE A 197 3.05 -19.46 30.04
N ALA A 198 3.66 -20.64 30.05
CA ALA A 198 3.84 -21.44 31.27
C ALA A 198 4.67 -20.74 32.35
N ARG A 199 5.57 -19.82 31.95
CA ARG A 199 6.45 -19.09 32.87
C ARG A 199 6.08 -17.62 33.05
N ALA A 200 4.96 -17.18 32.49
CA ALA A 200 4.53 -15.78 32.49
C ALA A 200 5.64 -14.80 32.05
N LEU A 201 6.48 -15.21 31.11
CA LEU A 201 7.56 -14.36 30.58
C LEU A 201 7.01 -13.35 29.56
N PRO A 202 7.67 -12.19 29.37
CA PRO A 202 7.36 -11.30 28.25
C PRO A 202 7.67 -12.00 26.92
N GLY A 203 6.88 -11.68 25.89
CA GLY A 203 7.16 -12.11 24.52
C GLY A 203 7.83 -11.00 23.71
N LEU A 204 7.74 -11.12 22.39
CA LEU A 204 8.10 -10.04 21.46
C LEU A 204 7.30 -8.77 21.79
N GLU A 205 7.99 -7.64 21.96
CA GLU A 205 7.34 -6.36 22.20
C GLU A 205 6.65 -5.83 20.95
N ALA A 206 5.45 -5.25 21.14
CA ALA A 206 4.65 -4.64 20.09
C ALA A 206 4.22 -3.24 20.54
N ARG A 207 4.77 -2.20 19.93
CA ARG A 207 4.51 -0.80 20.30
C ARG A 207 3.27 -0.29 19.58
N ASN A 208 2.28 0.21 20.32
CA ASN A 208 1.09 0.81 19.72
C ASN A 208 1.44 2.02 18.83
N LEU A 209 0.77 2.11 17.68
CA LEU A 209 0.79 3.25 16.78
C LEU A 209 -0.61 3.90 16.73
N PRO A 210 -0.82 5.03 17.43
CA PRO A 210 -2.12 5.73 17.42
C PRO A 210 -2.51 6.23 16.03
N VAL A 211 -1.52 6.59 15.21
CA VAL A 211 -1.68 6.97 13.81
C VAL A 211 -0.91 5.94 12.97
N PRO A 212 -1.59 5.16 12.10
CA PRO A 212 -0.90 4.21 11.25
C PRO A 212 0.00 4.95 10.25
N PRO A 213 1.17 4.38 9.90
CA PRO A 213 1.99 4.86 8.80
C PRO A 213 1.19 4.97 7.49
N PRO A 214 1.54 5.89 6.58
CA PRO A 214 0.81 6.09 5.34
C PRO A 214 0.72 4.81 4.50
N GLU A 215 1.70 3.92 4.59
CA GLU A 215 1.78 2.64 3.88
C GLU A 215 0.77 1.61 4.35
N LEU A 216 0.14 1.78 5.52
CA LEU A 216 -0.85 0.85 6.04
C LEU A 216 -2.28 1.33 5.74
N PRO A 217 -3.19 0.41 5.33
CA PRO A 217 -4.57 0.76 5.04
C PRO A 217 -5.29 1.23 6.30
N ARG A 218 -5.96 2.40 6.24
CA ARG A 218 -6.73 2.94 7.38
C ARG A 218 -8.09 2.25 7.49
N ARG A 219 -8.21 1.35 8.47
CA ARG A 219 -9.50 0.70 8.83
C ARG A 219 -10.07 1.27 10.15
N PRO A 220 -11.38 1.54 10.22
CA PRO A 220 -12.01 2.19 11.38
C PRO A 220 -11.83 1.40 12.68
N ASN A 221 -11.94 0.06 12.63
CA ASN A 221 -11.88 -0.83 13.79
C ASN A 221 -10.55 -1.55 13.94
N ALA A 222 -9.50 -1.08 13.27
CA ALA A 222 -8.16 -1.64 13.40
C ALA A 222 -7.30 -0.85 14.38
N THR A 223 -6.45 -1.59 15.09
CA THR A 223 -5.40 -1.09 15.97
C THR A 223 -4.06 -1.63 15.44
N TYR A 224 -3.05 -0.76 15.40
CA TYR A 224 -1.77 -1.02 14.75
C TYR A 224 -0.66 -1.04 15.79
N PHE A 225 0.25 -1.99 15.65
CA PHE A 225 1.42 -2.12 16.51
C PHE A 225 2.66 -2.36 15.65
N GLU A 226 3.77 -1.72 15.99
CA GLU A 226 5.08 -1.99 15.40
C GLU A 226 5.82 -3.04 16.23
N LEU A 227 6.33 -4.08 15.58
CA LEU A 227 7.05 -5.16 16.25
C LEU A 227 8.53 -4.81 16.44
N ASP A 228 9.08 -5.11 17.61
CA ASP A 228 10.51 -4.89 17.88
C ASP A 228 11.40 -5.98 17.23
N THR A 229 11.98 -5.62 16.10
CA THR A 229 12.86 -6.51 15.31
C THR A 229 14.27 -6.69 15.89
N HIS A 230 14.62 -6.01 16.98
CA HIS A 230 15.96 -6.11 17.60
C HIS A 230 16.03 -7.14 18.75
N SER A 231 14.89 -7.69 19.15
CA SER A 231 14.80 -8.65 20.26
C SER A 231 15.21 -10.08 19.89
N ASP A 232 15.63 -10.86 20.89
CA ASP A 232 15.89 -12.30 20.72
C ASP A 232 14.63 -13.09 20.31
N HIS A 233 13.44 -12.63 20.68
CA HIS A 233 12.17 -13.23 20.24
C HIS A 233 11.99 -13.09 18.72
N TRP A 234 12.36 -11.94 18.16
CA TRP A 234 12.33 -11.73 16.72
C TRP A 234 13.27 -12.66 15.98
N LEU A 235 14.48 -12.87 16.49
CA LEU A 235 15.43 -13.81 15.90
C LEU A 235 14.82 -15.22 15.79
N ARG A 236 14.09 -15.66 16.80
CA ARG A 236 13.46 -16.98 16.84
C ARG A 236 12.29 -17.11 15.87
N ILE A 237 11.51 -16.03 15.68
CA ILE A 237 10.48 -15.94 14.63
C ILE A 237 11.13 -16.08 13.24
N ARG A 238 12.27 -15.42 13.01
CA ARG A 238 13.02 -15.52 11.74
C ARG A 238 13.57 -16.91 11.50
N GLU A 239 14.13 -17.56 12.51
CA GLU A 239 14.67 -18.92 12.43
C GLU A 239 13.56 -19.97 12.25
N GLY A 240 12.46 -19.82 12.99
CA GLY A 240 11.31 -20.72 12.94
C GLY A 240 10.40 -20.50 11.74
N LEU A 241 10.58 -19.39 11.00
CA LEU A 241 9.75 -19.00 9.86
C LEU A 241 8.25 -19.02 10.20
N ASN A 242 7.89 -18.58 11.41
CA ASN A 242 6.51 -18.53 11.86
C ASN A 242 6.34 -17.49 12.98
N ILE A 243 5.14 -16.94 13.08
CA ILE A 243 4.75 -16.04 14.16
C ILE A 243 3.41 -16.48 14.74
N GLY A 244 3.26 -16.32 16.05
CA GLY A 244 2.00 -16.50 16.73
C GLY A 244 1.77 -15.44 17.79
N ILE A 245 0.49 -15.18 18.06
CA ILE A 245 0.00 -14.39 19.18
C ILE A 245 -1.02 -15.18 19.98
N PHE A 246 -0.81 -15.20 21.28
CA PHE A 246 -1.71 -15.76 22.28
C PHE A 246 -2.40 -14.63 23.03
N PHE A 247 -3.70 -14.76 23.25
CA PHE A 247 -4.48 -13.95 24.18
C PHE A 247 -5.04 -14.85 25.27
N GLU A 248 -4.95 -14.43 26.55
CA GLU A 248 -5.55 -15.17 27.66
C GLU A 248 -7.06 -15.37 27.48
N THR A 249 -7.72 -14.35 26.94
CA THR A 249 -9.14 -14.41 26.54
C THR A 249 -9.23 -14.40 25.02
N PRO A 250 -9.67 -15.50 24.38
CA PRO A 250 -9.84 -15.54 22.94
C PRO A 250 -10.88 -14.52 22.47
N LEU A 251 -10.54 -13.77 21.42
CA LEU A 251 -11.43 -12.82 20.79
C LEU A 251 -12.16 -13.48 19.60
N PRO A 252 -13.48 -13.73 19.66
CA PRO A 252 -14.17 -14.53 18.64
C PRO A 252 -14.26 -13.86 17.26
N ASP A 253 -14.17 -12.54 17.18
CA ASP A 253 -14.28 -11.77 15.93
C ASP A 253 -12.95 -11.14 15.48
N LEU A 254 -11.83 -11.50 16.14
CA LEU A 254 -10.53 -10.91 15.85
C LEU A 254 -10.00 -11.36 14.50
N LYS A 255 -9.65 -10.38 13.67
CA LYS A 255 -8.78 -10.56 12.52
C LYS A 255 -7.40 -10.02 12.88
N ALA A 256 -6.42 -10.91 12.93
CA ALA A 256 -5.03 -10.57 13.16
C ALA A 256 -4.25 -10.70 11.85
N GLN A 257 -3.49 -9.67 11.49
CA GLN A 257 -2.65 -9.65 10.29
C GLN A 257 -1.25 -9.17 10.61
N LEU A 258 -0.24 -9.82 10.04
CA LEU A 258 1.11 -9.28 9.94
C LEU A 258 1.25 -8.55 8.61
N MET A 259 1.57 -7.27 8.67
CA MET A 259 1.85 -6.43 7.51
C MET A 259 3.32 -6.06 7.49
N VAL A 260 3.96 -6.17 6.32
CA VAL A 260 5.39 -5.89 6.17
C VAL A 260 5.57 -4.77 5.18
N VAL A 261 6.29 -3.73 5.57
CA VAL A 261 6.57 -2.56 4.74
C VAL A 261 8.06 -2.47 4.49
N TYR A 262 8.45 -2.35 3.22
CA TYR A 262 9.85 -2.16 2.86
C TYR A 262 10.28 -0.73 3.18
N GLU A 263 11.36 -0.55 3.95
CA GLU A 263 11.92 0.77 4.22
C GLU A 263 12.73 1.23 2.99
N ARG A 264 12.09 2.03 2.12
CA ARG A 264 12.76 2.65 0.98
C ARG A 264 13.65 3.79 1.49
N ARG A 265 14.97 3.60 1.44
CA ARG A 265 15.97 4.67 1.60
C ARG A 265 15.97 5.62 0.41
#